data_AF-A0A9Q5BYS4-F1
#
_entry.id   AF-A0A9Q5BYS4-F1
#
_cell.length_a   1.000
_cell.length_b   1.000
_cell.length_c   1.000
_cell.angle_alpha   90.00
_cell.angle_beta   90.00
_cell.angle_gamma   90.00
#
_symmetry.space_group_name_H-M   'P 1'
#
loop_
_entity.id
_entity.type
_entity.pdbx_description
1 polymer ?
#
loop_
_entity_poly.entity_id
_entity_poly.type
_entity_poly.pdbx_seq_one_letter_code
_entity_poly.pdbx_strand_id
1 'polypeptide(L)'
;MNEHRIFPRTEKDIGKTVFKVHPGHSQGRVKAVLKQMHEGERNSISINIHKDGQPLNISFYSLHDDNGKYLGCVEVTQPVKSYQVKGSKWCNLLNMIHKK
;
A
#
# COMPACT_ATOMS: atom_id res chain seq x y z
N MET A 1 0.15 -13.51 17.24
CA MET A 1 0.15 -12.98 15.85
C MET A 1 -1.06 -12.04 15.71
N ASN A 2 -1.02 -11.00 14.87
CA ASN A 2 -2.20 -10.14 14.66
C ASN A 2 -3.30 -10.96 13.94
N GLU A 3 -4.34 -11.34 14.67
CA GLU A 3 -5.43 -12.21 14.20
C GLU A 3 -6.33 -11.56 13.15
N HIS A 4 -6.29 -10.24 13.02
CA HIS A 4 -7.13 -9.46 12.12
C HIS A 4 -6.43 -9.10 10.79
N ARG A 5 -5.31 -9.75 10.45
CA ARG A 5 -4.63 -9.50 9.17
C ARG A 5 -5.48 -9.98 8.00
N ILE A 6 -5.68 -9.10 7.02
CA ILE A 6 -6.35 -9.41 5.75
C ILE A 6 -5.45 -10.25 4.84
N PHE A 7 -4.15 -9.96 4.83
CA PHE A 7 -3.15 -10.72 4.08
C PHE A 7 -2.33 -11.57 5.05
N PRO A 8 -2.49 -12.90 5.02
CA PRO A 8 -1.73 -13.79 5.88
C PRO A 8 -0.24 -13.70 5.54
N ARG A 9 0.60 -13.81 6.57
CA ARG A 9 2.06 -13.89 6.44
C ARG A 9 2.53 -15.12 7.18
N THR A 10 3.49 -15.86 6.62
CA THR A 10 4.06 -17.05 7.26
C THR A 10 5.47 -16.74 7.76
N GLU A 11 5.88 -17.36 8.87
CA GLU A 11 7.25 -17.20 9.38
C GLU A 11 8.30 -17.69 8.37
N LYS A 12 7.93 -18.67 7.53
CA LYS A 12 8.75 -19.18 6.43
C LYS A 12 9.10 -18.12 5.39
N ASP A 13 8.40 -16.98 5.35
CA ASP A 13 8.65 -15.92 4.38
C ASP A 13 9.70 -14.89 4.85
N ILE A 14 10.10 -14.95 6.12
CA ILE A 14 11.16 -14.09 6.66
C ILE A 14 12.48 -14.40 5.94
N GLY A 15 13.18 -13.34 5.52
CA GLY A 15 14.45 -13.44 4.77
C GLY A 15 14.29 -13.75 3.27
N LYS A 16 13.09 -14.05 2.78
CA LYS A 16 12.85 -14.14 1.33
C LYS A 16 12.74 -12.75 0.73
N THR A 17 13.20 -12.60 -0.51
CA THR A 17 12.93 -11.40 -1.29
C THR A 17 11.43 -11.27 -1.56
N VAL A 18 10.93 -10.04 -1.52
CA VAL A 18 9.54 -9.67 -1.82
C VAL A 18 9.07 -10.23 -3.18
N PHE A 19 9.97 -10.35 -4.16
CA PHE A 19 9.64 -10.89 -5.49
C PHE A 19 9.32 -12.39 -5.46
N LYS A 20 9.85 -13.16 -4.49
CA LYS A 20 9.55 -14.59 -4.34
C LYS A 20 8.20 -14.86 -3.67
N VAL A 21 7.64 -13.87 -2.97
CA VAL A 21 6.39 -14.01 -2.20
C VAL A 21 5.20 -13.30 -2.84
N HIS A 22 5.43 -12.54 -3.93
CA HIS A 22 4.37 -11.88 -4.70
C HIS A 22 4.06 -12.59 -6.02
N PRO A 23 2.77 -12.70 -6.41
CA PRO A 23 2.38 -13.25 -7.71
C PRO A 23 2.96 -12.45 -8.88
N GLY A 24 3.38 -13.16 -9.95
CA GLY A 24 4.11 -12.59 -11.10
C GLY A 24 3.45 -11.36 -11.74
N HIS A 25 2.12 -11.31 -11.82
CA HIS A 25 1.39 -10.18 -12.41
C HIS A 25 1.60 -8.83 -11.67
N SER A 26 2.05 -8.86 -10.41
CA SER A 26 2.25 -7.67 -9.57
C SER A 26 3.72 -7.26 -9.41
N GLN A 27 4.67 -8.15 -9.78
CA GLN A 27 6.10 -7.97 -9.50
C GLN A 27 6.71 -6.75 -10.20
N GLY A 28 6.37 -6.49 -11.46
CA GLY A 28 6.93 -5.37 -12.21
C GLY A 28 6.60 -4.01 -11.57
N ARG A 29 5.36 -3.84 -11.12
CA ARG A 29 4.89 -2.62 -10.44
C ARG A 29 5.53 -2.47 -9.07
N VAL A 30 5.61 -3.55 -8.30
CA VAL A 30 6.28 -3.57 -6.98
C VAL A 30 7.75 -3.20 -7.12
N LYS A 31 8.45 -3.77 -8.12
CA LYS A 31 9.87 -3.47 -8.37
C LYS A 31 10.09 -1.99 -8.68
N ALA A 32 9.25 -1.40 -9.53
CA ALA A 32 9.34 0.02 -9.88
C ALA A 32 9.10 0.92 -8.67
N VAL A 33 8.08 0.64 -7.85
CA VAL A 33 7.78 1.41 -6.64
C VAL A 33 8.92 1.33 -5.62
N LEU A 34 9.44 0.12 -5.37
CA LEU A 34 10.55 -0.07 -4.44
C LEU A 34 11.84 0.62 -4.92
N LYS A 35 12.08 0.66 -6.24
CA LYS A 35 13.20 1.42 -6.82
C LYS A 35 13.06 2.92 -6.53
N GLN A 36 11.90 3.50 -6.81
CA GLN A 36 11.62 4.92 -6.53
C GLN A 36 11.74 5.26 -5.04
N MET A 37 11.29 4.36 -4.16
CA MET A 37 11.44 4.51 -2.72
C MET A 37 12.90 4.45 -2.29
N HIS A 38 13.67 3.53 -2.87
CA HIS A 38 15.10 3.40 -2.60
C HIS A 38 15.89 4.64 -3.03
N GLU A 39 15.55 5.21 -4.19
CA GLU A 39 16.19 6.40 -4.76
C GLU A 39 15.72 7.72 -4.08
N GLY A 40 14.75 7.66 -3.17
CA GLY A 40 14.18 8.84 -2.50
C GLY A 40 13.23 9.66 -3.39
N GLU A 41 12.88 9.16 -4.58
CA GLU A 41 11.93 9.81 -5.50
C GLU A 41 10.48 9.71 -5.03
N ARG A 42 10.19 8.74 -4.14
CA ARG A 42 8.84 8.48 -3.65
C ARG A 42 8.84 8.14 -2.15
N ASN A 43 8.23 9.02 -1.37
CA ASN A 43 8.08 8.80 0.08
C ASN A 43 6.92 7.86 0.42
N SER A 44 5.85 7.87 -0.39
CA SER A 44 4.71 6.98 -0.18
C SER A 44 3.90 6.71 -1.45
N ILE A 45 3.11 5.64 -1.39
CA ILE A 45 2.04 5.36 -2.36
C ILE A 45 0.91 4.63 -1.66
N SER A 46 -0.32 5.02 -1.97
CA SER A 46 -1.52 4.36 -1.47
C SER A 46 -2.38 3.90 -2.63
N ILE A 47 -2.87 2.67 -2.53
CA ILE A 47 -3.81 2.08 -3.48
C ILE A 47 -5.08 1.67 -2.74
N ASN A 48 -6.22 1.92 -3.37
CA ASN A 48 -7.50 1.44 -2.88
C ASN A 48 -7.91 0.22 -3.71
N ILE A 49 -8.19 -0.89 -3.05
CA ILE A 49 -8.67 -2.12 -3.69
C ILE A 49 -9.96 -2.59 -3.03
N HIS A 50 -10.69 -3.45 -3.72
CA HIS A 50 -11.80 -4.18 -3.12
C HIS A 50 -11.42 -5.65 -3.07
N LYS A 51 -11.49 -6.25 -1.88
CA LYS A 51 -11.26 -7.68 -1.68
C LYS A 51 -12.45 -8.23 -0.90
N ASP A 52 -13.09 -9.27 -1.44
CA ASP A 52 -14.21 -9.96 -0.80
C ASP A 52 -15.33 -9.00 -0.33
N GLY A 53 -15.63 -7.97 -1.14
CA GLY A 53 -16.63 -6.93 -0.83
C GLY A 53 -16.20 -5.89 0.20
N GLN A 54 -14.99 -5.98 0.74
CA GLN A 54 -14.42 -5.02 1.69
C GLN A 54 -13.51 -4.01 0.94
N PRO A 55 -13.75 -2.70 1.07
CA PRO A 55 -12.83 -1.70 0.57
C PRO A 55 -11.60 -1.62 1.49
N LEU A 56 -10.42 -1.70 0.88
CA LEU A 56 -9.13 -1.68 1.57
C LEU A 56 -8.27 -0.56 1.02
N ASN A 57 -7.50 0.05 1.91
CA ASN A 57 -6.38 0.90 1.56
C ASN A 57 -5.08 0.13 1.86
N ILE A 58 -4.18 0.08 0.88
CA ILE A 58 -2.84 -0.46 1.04
C ILE A 58 -1.87 0.68 0.80
N SER A 59 -1.07 1.01 1.81
CA SER A 59 -0.07 2.06 1.76
C SER A 59 1.32 1.49 1.91
N PHE A 60 2.24 2.05 1.13
CA PHE A 60 3.67 1.78 1.23
C PHE A 60 4.37 3.09 1.61
N TYR A 61 5.24 3.03 2.62
CA TYR A 61 6.01 4.17 3.11
C TYR A 61 7.49 3.84 3.02
N SER A 62 8.29 4.69 2.37
CA SER A 62 9.74 4.55 2.39
C SER A 62 10.27 4.93 3.77
N LEU A 63 11.22 4.15 4.27
CA LEU A 63 11.94 4.43 5.51
C LEU A 63 13.36 4.83 5.16
N HIS A 64 13.78 5.98 5.66
CA HIS A 64 15.14 6.47 5.58
C HIS A 64 15.62 6.82 6.99
N ASP A 65 16.92 6.68 7.25
CA ASP A 65 17.52 7.21 8.47
C ASP A 65 17.72 8.73 8.38
N ASP A 66 18.23 9.34 9.45
CA ASP A 66 18.47 10.78 9.54
C ASP A 66 19.51 11.28 8.51
N ASN A 67 20.32 10.39 7.95
CA ASN A 67 21.30 10.69 6.90
C ASN A 67 20.72 10.47 5.49
N GLY A 68 19.43 10.14 5.37
CA GLY A 68 18.75 9.87 4.11
C GLY A 68 18.98 8.47 3.54
N LYS A 69 19.71 7.60 4.25
CA LYS A 69 19.98 6.23 3.78
C LYS A 69 18.69 5.41 3.84
N TYR A 70 18.34 4.77 2.73
CA TYR A 70 17.17 3.90 2.66
C TYR A 70 17.32 2.66 3.56
N LEU A 71 16.36 2.49 4.46
CA LEU A 71 16.28 1.37 5.40
C LEU A 71 15.32 0.28 4.90
N GLY A 72 14.31 0.65 4.11
CA GLY A 72 13.30 -0.28 3.65
C GLY A 72 11.95 0.39 3.40
N CYS A 73 10.90 -0.42 3.37
CA CYS A 73 9.55 0.03 3.14
C CYS A 73 8.60 -0.66 4.11
N VAL A 74 7.62 0.10 4.62
CA VAL A 74 6.53 -0.43 5.45
C VAL A 74 5.27 -0.50 4.60
N GLU A 75 4.70 -1.69 4.53
CA GLU A 75 3.37 -1.93 3.95
C GLU A 75 2.32 -1.93 5.07
N VAL A 76 1.28 -1.11 4.91
CA VAL A 76 0.14 -1.02 5.81
C VAL A 76 -1.11 -1.39 5.01
N THR A 77 -1.89 -2.35 5.51
CA THR A 77 -3.21 -2.67 4.96
C THR A 77 -4.28 -2.29 5.97
N GLN A 78 -5.25 -1.50 5.54
CA GLN A 78 -6.32 -0.99 6.39
C GLN A 78 -7.69 -1.21 5.71
N PRO A 79 -8.63 -1.90 6.36
CA PRO A 79 -10.02 -1.88 5.94
C PRO A 79 -10.58 -0.47 6.13
N VAL A 80 -11.15 0.12 5.07
CA VAL A 80 -11.59 1.52 5.09
C VAL A 80 -13.10 1.72 5.16
N LYS A 81 -13.88 0.64 5.25
CA LYS A 81 -15.35 0.68 5.26
C LYS A 81 -15.92 1.61 6.35
N SER A 82 -15.31 1.63 7.54
CA SER A 82 -15.73 2.49 8.65
C SER A 82 -15.42 3.98 8.44
N TYR A 83 -14.46 4.32 7.57
CA TYR A 83 -14.09 5.70 7.26
C TYR A 83 -14.85 6.26 6.05
N GLN A 84 -15.58 5.40 5.31
CA GLN A 84 -16.40 5.85 4.20
C GLN A 84 -17.68 6.50 4.71
N VAL A 85 -17.73 7.84 4.66
CA VAL A 85 -18.94 8.61 4.97
C VAL A 85 -20.02 8.30 3.92
N LYS A 86 -21.25 8.02 4.36
CA LYS A 86 -22.41 7.89 3.47
C LYS A 86 -22.56 9.18 2.63
N GLY A 87 -22.66 9.05 1.32
CA GLY A 87 -22.71 10.19 0.39
C GLY A 87 -21.35 10.66 -0.15
N SER A 88 -20.24 10.11 0.34
CA SER A 88 -18.89 10.47 -0.14
C SER A 88 -18.67 10.22 -1.63
N LYS A 89 -19.41 9.28 -2.26
CA LYS A 89 -19.37 9.10 -3.71
C LYS A 89 -19.85 10.35 -4.46
N TRP A 90 -20.88 11.03 -3.95
CA TRP A 90 -21.41 12.26 -4.54
C TRP A 90 -20.47 13.44 -4.27
N CYS A 91 -19.94 13.57 -3.05
CA CYS A 91 -18.96 14.61 -2.72
C CYS A 91 -17.65 14.45 -3.49
N ASN A 92 -17.15 13.22 -3.68
CA ASN A 92 -15.95 12.95 -4.47
C ASN A 92 -16.21 13.22 -5.96
N LEU A 93 -17.39 12.89 -6.48
CA LEU A 93 -17.79 13.22 -7.85
C LEU A 93 -17.86 14.74 -8.07
N LEU A 94 -18.48 15.46 -7.13
CA LEU A 94 -18.49 16.93 -7.15
C LEU A 94 -17.07 17.51 -7.10
N ASN A 95 -16.21 17.02 -6.19
CA ASN A 95 -14.84 17.51 -6.08
C ASN A 95 -14.00 17.23 -7.34
N MET A 96 -14.27 16.16 -8.09
CA MET A 96 -13.64 15.90 -9.38
C MET A 96 -14.12 16.86 -10.48
N ILE A 97 -15.38 17.30 -10.43
CA ILE A 97 -15.95 18.25 -11.40
C ILE A 97 -15.44 19.68 -11.10
N HIS A 98 -15.19 20.01 -9.83
CA HIS A 98 -14.76 21.35 -9.39
C HIS A 98 -13.24 21.53 -9.30
N LYS A 99 -12.44 20.46 -9.36
CA LYS A 99 -10.99 20.57 -9.61
C LYS A 99 -10.73 20.77 -11.11
N LYS A 100 -10.97 21.99 -11.58
CA LYS A 100 -10.33 22.54 -12.78
C LYS A 100 -9.34 23.61 -12.35
#